data_AF-A0A6N4X084-F1
#
_entry.id   AF-A0A6N4X084-F1
#
_cell.length_a   1.000
_cell.length_b   1.000
_cell.length_c   1.000
_cell.angle_alpha   90.00
_cell.angle_beta   90.00
_cell.angle_gamma   90.00
#
_symmetry.space_group_name_H-M   'P 1'
#
loop_
_entity.id
_entity.type
_entity.pdbx_description
1 polymer ?
#
loop_
_entity_poly.entity_id
_entity_poly.type
_entity_poly.pdbx_seq_one_letter_code
_entity_poly.pdbx_strand_id
1 'polypeptide(L)'
;MTVAACIKCGSIKFGALVTCPSCGFIPVLSEDKAKSTILTDHLLSQDEIERFSARIQEGQPVIYPEQVVQQYIAVYESNACSPLPRRRHQIPLPARRVIGVIVIALTLWLIAWLLVKFVQWVL
;
A
#
# COMPACT_ATOMS: atom_id res chain seq x y z
N MET A 1 24.03 -17.26 -3.95
CA MET A 1 23.39 -16.96 -2.64
C MET A 1 23.38 -15.46 -2.49
N THR A 2 22.37 -14.87 -1.85
CA THR A 2 22.28 -13.41 -1.65
C THR A 2 22.25 -13.11 -0.17
N VAL A 3 23.07 -12.17 0.27
CA VAL A 3 23.14 -11.69 1.66
C VAL A 3 22.48 -10.33 1.73
N ALA A 4 21.65 -10.11 2.75
CA ALA A 4 20.95 -8.84 2.93
C ALA A 4 20.78 -8.46 4.41
N ALA A 5 20.70 -7.15 4.69
CA ALA A 5 20.26 -6.65 5.99
C ALA A 5 18.74 -6.52 6.03
N CYS A 6 18.13 -6.92 7.15
CA CYS A 6 16.68 -6.74 7.35
C CYS A 6 16.33 -5.26 7.54
N ILE A 7 15.45 -4.71 6.69
CA ILE A 7 15.03 -3.30 6.77
C ILE A 7 14.32 -2.92 8.07
N LYS A 8 13.84 -3.90 8.85
CA LYS A 8 13.08 -3.67 10.09
C LYS A 8 13.94 -3.77 11.35
N CYS A 9 14.87 -4.72 11.42
CA CYS A 9 15.65 -5.00 12.64
C CYS A 9 17.16 -5.07 12.40
N GLY A 10 17.63 -4.81 11.18
CA GLY A 10 19.04 -4.80 10.82
C GLY A 10 19.67 -6.18 10.63
N SER A 11 19.16 -7.24 11.27
CA SER A 11 19.79 -8.57 11.23
C SER A 11 20.12 -9.05 9.81
N ILE A 12 21.34 -9.56 9.65
CA ILE A 12 21.81 -10.16 8.39
C ILE A 12 21.05 -11.47 8.11
N LYS A 13 20.63 -11.66 6.88
CA LYS A 13 19.91 -12.85 6.43
C LYS A 13 20.30 -13.25 5.00
N PHE A 14 20.07 -14.52 4.68
CA PHE A 14 20.23 -15.05 3.33
C PHE A 14 18.91 -14.92 2.56
N GLY A 15 18.91 -14.10 1.51
CA GLY A 15 17.72 -13.76 0.73
C GLY A 15 17.10 -12.44 1.13
N ALA A 16 17.03 -11.48 0.21
CA ALA A 16 16.39 -10.18 0.42
C ALA A 16 14.90 -10.29 0.75
N LEU A 17 14.20 -11.22 0.09
CA LEU A 17 12.73 -11.31 0.10
C LEU A 17 12.16 -12.41 1.00
N VAL A 18 13.02 -13.13 1.74
CA VAL A 18 12.58 -14.16 2.70
C VAL A 18 12.22 -13.56 4.05
N THR A 19 11.43 -14.30 4.83
CA THR A 19 11.11 -13.99 6.22
C THR A 19 12.38 -13.81 7.04
N CYS A 20 12.47 -12.71 7.79
CA CYS A 20 13.57 -12.47 8.69
C CYS A 20 13.55 -13.48 9.85
N PRO A 21 14.62 -14.26 10.09
CA PRO A 21 14.65 -15.23 11.19
C PRO A 21 14.70 -14.58 12.58
N SER A 22 15.12 -13.31 12.67
CA SER A 22 15.23 -12.60 13.96
C SER A 22 13.91 -11.92 14.38
N CYS A 23 13.22 -11.24 13.45
CA CYS A 23 12.05 -10.42 13.78
C CYS A 23 10.76 -10.85 13.07
N GLY A 24 10.80 -11.88 12.23
CA GLY A 24 9.66 -12.38 11.48
C GLY A 24 9.15 -11.48 10.36
N PHE A 25 9.84 -10.36 10.06
CA PHE A 25 9.42 -9.45 8.99
C PHE A 25 9.47 -10.11 7.60
N ILE A 26 8.43 -9.89 6.80
CA ILE A 26 8.31 -10.39 5.43
C ILE A 26 8.07 -9.19 4.50
N PRO A 27 8.93 -8.95 3.48
CA PRO A 27 8.71 -7.88 2.52
C PRO A 27 7.56 -8.22 1.55
N VAL A 28 6.34 -7.74 1.85
CA VAL A 28 5.15 -8.04 1.04
C VAL A 28 4.88 -6.94 0.02
N LEU A 29 4.96 -5.68 0.44
CA LEU A 29 4.71 -4.52 -0.44
C LEU A 29 5.88 -4.31 -1.40
N SER A 30 5.60 -3.77 -2.59
CA SER A 30 6.64 -3.46 -3.59
C SER A 30 7.73 -2.56 -3.02
N GLU A 31 7.36 -1.59 -2.18
CA GLU A 31 8.30 -0.70 -1.48
C GLU A 31 9.20 -1.46 -0.49
N ASP A 32 8.64 -2.39 0.30
CA ASP A 32 9.41 -3.21 1.23
C ASP A 32 10.39 -4.12 0.48
N LYS A 33 9.94 -4.71 -0.64
CA LYS A 33 10.77 -5.54 -1.51
C LYS A 33 11.89 -4.73 -2.14
N ALA A 34 11.61 -3.50 -2.60
CA ALA A 34 12.60 -2.59 -3.14
C ALA A 34 13.66 -2.24 -2.09
N LYS A 35 13.26 -1.77 -0.91
CA LYS A 35 14.19 -1.45 0.19
C LYS A 35 15.01 -2.65 0.64
N SER A 36 14.37 -3.82 0.75
CA SER A 36 15.07 -5.07 1.12
C SER A 36 16.09 -5.50 0.07
N THR A 37 15.85 -5.17 -1.20
CA THR A 37 16.76 -5.47 -2.31
C THR A 37 17.92 -4.49 -2.37
N ILE A 38 17.68 -3.22 -2.06
CA ILE A 38 18.75 -2.21 -1.97
C ILE A 38 19.78 -2.60 -0.91
N LEU A 39 19.36 -3.23 0.20
CA LEU A 39 20.25 -3.70 1.26
C LEU A 39 20.88 -5.08 1.00
N THR A 40 21.17 -5.43 -0.25
CA THR A 40 21.77 -6.73 -0.64
C THR A 40 23.22 -6.60 -1.07
N ASP A 41 23.93 -7.73 -1.05
CA ASP A 41 25.28 -7.92 -1.60
C ASP A 41 25.38 -7.76 -3.12
N HIS A 42 24.26 -7.55 -3.81
CA HIS A 42 24.24 -7.16 -5.22
C HIS A 42 24.44 -5.66 -5.44
N LEU A 43 24.08 -4.83 -4.46
CA LEU A 43 24.16 -3.37 -4.56
C LEU A 43 25.17 -2.76 -3.59
N LEU A 44 25.43 -3.44 -2.48
CA LEU A 44 26.29 -2.98 -1.41
C LEU A 44 27.41 -3.99 -1.18
N SER A 45 28.56 -3.48 -0.76
CA SER A 45 29.62 -4.31 -0.19
C SER A 45 29.19 -4.87 1.17
N GLN A 46 29.86 -5.94 1.61
CA GLN A 46 29.59 -6.54 2.92
C GLN A 46 29.74 -5.53 4.06
N ASP A 47 30.79 -4.71 4.04
CA ASP A 47 31.03 -3.65 5.03
C ASP A 47 29.88 -2.64 5.08
N GLU A 48 29.32 -2.27 3.91
CA GLU A 48 28.17 -1.37 3.84
C GLU A 48 26.91 -2.01 4.43
N ILE A 49 26.66 -3.29 4.13
CA ILE A 49 25.53 -4.04 4.69
C ILE A 49 25.65 -4.09 6.22
N GLU A 50 26.84 -4.35 6.76
CA GLU A 50 27.10 -4.36 8.19
C GLU A 50 26.86 -2.99 8.83
N ARG A 51 27.31 -1.91 8.18
CA ARG A 51 27.03 -0.53 8.63
C ARG A 51 25.53 -0.23 8.64
N PHE A 52 24.79 -0.61 7.61
CA PHE A 52 23.33 -0.43 7.59
C PHE A 52 22.64 -1.28 8.65
N SER A 53 23.08 -2.53 8.85
CA SER A 53 22.60 -3.41 9.92
C SER A 53 22.75 -2.75 11.29
N ALA A 54 23.95 -2.26 11.61
CA ALA A 54 24.23 -1.58 12.87
C ALA A 54 23.34 -0.35 13.07
N ARG A 55 23.22 0.51 12.05
CA ARG A 55 22.36 1.70 12.11
C ARG A 55 20.89 1.35 12.39
N ILE A 56 20.35 0.32 11.74
CA ILE A 56 18.96 -0.11 11.97
C ILE A 56 18.80 -0.67 13.39
N GLN A 57 19.79 -1.43 13.88
CA GLN A 57 19.78 -1.98 15.25
C GLN A 57 19.82 -0.89 16.32
N GLU A 58 20.53 0.21 16.05
CA GLU A 58 20.56 1.41 16.88
C GLU A 58 19.28 2.26 16.77
N GLY A 59 18.32 1.87 15.92
CA GLY A 59 17.10 2.63 15.67
C GLY A 59 17.32 3.90 14.84
N GLN A 60 18.47 4.04 14.19
CA GLN A 60 18.75 5.17 13.32
C GLN A 60 18.03 5.02 11.98
N PRO A 61 17.51 6.11 11.40
CA PRO A 61 16.90 6.07 10.09
C PRO A 61 17.93 5.75 9.01
N VAL A 62 17.54 4.88 8.09
CA VAL A 62 18.29 4.58 6.85
C VAL A 62 17.71 5.41 5.72
N ILE A 63 18.58 6.16 5.04
CA ILE A 63 18.21 6.95 3.88
C ILE A 63 18.40 6.08 2.65
N TYR A 64 17.31 5.91 1.89
CA TYR A 64 17.32 5.20 0.61
C TYR A 64 17.29 6.22 -0.52
N PRO A 65 18.10 6.05 -1.59
CA PRO A 65 18.00 6.92 -2.76
C PRO A 65 16.64 6.75 -3.44
N GLU A 66 15.81 7.80 -3.45
CA GLU A 66 14.42 7.73 -3.94
C GLU A 66 14.33 7.17 -5.36
N GLN A 67 15.21 7.62 -6.26
CA GLN A 67 15.27 7.15 -7.64
C GLN A 67 15.47 5.63 -7.74
N VAL A 68 16.35 5.09 -6.90
CA VAL A 68 16.66 3.65 -6.87
C VAL A 68 15.47 2.88 -6.30
N VAL A 69 14.84 3.39 -5.23
CA VAL A 69 13.63 2.78 -4.66
C VAL A 69 12.52 2.70 -5.72
N GLN A 70 12.25 3.80 -6.42
CA GLN A 70 11.20 3.84 -7.46
C GLN A 70 11.51 2.90 -8.63
N GLN A 71 12.78 2.79 -9.03
CA GLN A 71 13.20 1.84 -10.06
C GLN A 71 12.85 0.40 -9.67
N TYR A 72 13.18 -0.02 -8.46
CA TYR A 72 12.88 -1.38 -8.00
C TYR A 72 11.39 -1.60 -7.72
N ILE A 73 10.65 -0.59 -7.26
CA ILE A 73 9.19 -0.67 -7.15
C ILE A 73 8.57 -1.00 -8.51
N ALA A 74 8.96 -0.28 -9.57
CA ALA A 74 8.46 -0.52 -10.92
C ALA A 74 8.77 -1.95 -11.39
N VAL A 75 9.95 -2.48 -11.05
CA VAL A 75 10.32 -3.89 -11.34
C VAL A 75 9.43 -4.88 -10.59
N TYR A 76 9.14 -4.65 -9.31
CA TYR A 76 8.28 -5.55 -8.53
C TYR A 76 6.81 -5.47 -8.92
N GLU A 77 6.35 -4.30 -9.39
CA GLU A 77 4.99 -4.11 -9.88
C GLU A 77 4.79 -4.70 -11.28
N SER A 78 5.76 -4.59 -12.17
CA SER A 78 5.69 -5.18 -13.52
C SER A 78 5.78 -6.70 -13.49
N ASN A 79 6.55 -7.27 -12.56
CA ASN A 79 6.69 -8.71 -12.37
C ASN A 79 5.58 -9.31 -11.50
N ALA A 80 4.69 -8.49 -10.93
CA ALA A 80 3.50 -9.01 -10.30
C ALA A 80 2.60 -9.57 -11.40
N CYS A 81 2.51 -10.92 -11.49
CA CYS A 81 1.49 -11.60 -12.29
C CYS A 81 0.16 -10.88 -12.11
N SER A 82 -0.33 -10.30 -13.22
CA SER A 82 -1.45 -9.37 -13.36
C SER A 82 -2.02 -8.87 -12.03
N PRO A 83 -1.77 -7.62 -11.62
CA PRO A 83 -2.43 -7.07 -10.46
C PRO A 83 -3.93 -7.10 -10.73
N LEU A 84 -4.69 -7.93 -9.99
CA LEU A 84 -6.09 -7.60 -9.76
C LEU A 84 -6.08 -6.14 -9.33
N PRO A 85 -6.82 -5.25 -10.01
CA PRO A 85 -6.75 -3.83 -9.76
C PRO A 85 -6.97 -3.65 -8.27
N ARG A 86 -5.91 -3.19 -7.57
CA ARG A 86 -6.05 -2.70 -6.21
C ARG A 86 -6.83 -1.41 -6.37
N ARG A 87 -8.15 -1.53 -6.51
CA ARG A 87 -9.11 -0.45 -6.32
C ARG A 87 -8.91 -0.03 -4.87
N ARG A 88 -7.93 0.84 -4.64
CA ARG A 88 -7.92 1.73 -3.48
C ARG A 88 -9.03 2.73 -3.72
N HIS A 89 -10.25 2.21 -3.73
CA HIS A 89 -11.46 2.95 -3.48
C HIS A 89 -11.42 3.28 -1.99
N GLN A 90 -10.59 4.25 -1.63
CA GLN A 90 -11.05 5.23 -0.65
C GLN A 90 -12.21 5.93 -1.36
N ILE A 91 -13.39 5.29 -1.40
CA ILE A 91 -14.62 6.06 -1.55
C ILE A 91 -14.61 6.89 -0.28
N PRO A 92 -14.42 8.22 -0.34
CA PRO A 92 -14.50 9.00 0.87
C PRO A 92 -15.92 8.73 1.43
N LEU A 93 -15.97 8.26 2.67
CA LEU A 93 -17.21 8.01 3.42
C LEU A 93 -18.30 9.09 3.24
N PRO A 94 -18.02 10.39 2.98
CA PRO A 94 -19.06 11.36 2.64
C PRO A 94 -19.85 11.06 1.35
N ALA A 95 -19.28 10.40 0.34
CA ALA A 95 -19.95 10.21 -0.95
C ALA A 95 -21.16 9.24 -0.88
N ARG A 96 -21.09 8.21 -0.03
CA ARG A 96 -22.24 7.30 0.21
C ARG A 96 -23.39 8.00 0.94
N ARG A 97 -23.11 8.98 1.79
CA ARG A 97 -24.13 9.73 2.53
C ARG A 97 -24.90 10.70 1.62
N VAL A 98 -24.21 11.34 0.67
CA VAL A 98 -24.84 12.29 -0.27
C VAL A 98 -25.84 11.58 -1.19
N ILE A 99 -25.50 10.39 -1.71
CA ILE A 99 -26.40 9.62 -2.58
C ILE A 99 -27.69 9.24 -1.85
N GLY A 100 -27.60 8.84 -0.58
CA GLY A 100 -28.78 8.47 0.22
C GLY A 100 -29.76 9.64 0.41
N VAL A 101 -29.26 10.85 0.66
CA VAL A 101 -30.10 12.04 0.84
C VAL A 101 -30.83 12.41 -0.45
N ILE A 102 -30.15 12.33 -1.61
CA ILE A 102 -30.75 12.63 -2.91
C ILE A 102 -31.88 11.65 -3.23
N VAL A 103 -31.67 10.35 -3.01
CA VAL A 103 -32.71 9.33 -3.25
C VAL A 103 -33.93 9.57 -2.37
N ILE A 104 -33.75 9.86 -1.08
CA ILE A 104 -34.86 10.14 -0.16
C ILE A 104 -35.62 11.39 -0.61
N ALA A 105 -34.93 12.48 -0.94
CA ALA A 105 -35.57 13.72 -1.41
C ALA A 105 -36.39 13.50 -2.68
N LEU A 106 -35.87 12.74 -3.66
CA LEU A 106 -36.58 12.42 -4.90
C LEU A 106 -37.81 11.54 -4.65
N THR A 107 -37.72 10.56 -3.76
CA THR A 107 -38.87 9.71 -3.41
C THR A 107 -39.98 10.50 -2.73
N LEU A 108 -39.64 11.37 -1.77
CA LEU A 108 -40.61 12.24 -1.11
C LEU A 108 -41.26 13.22 -2.08
N TRP A 109 -40.48 13.81 -2.99
CA TRP A 109 -40.99 14.70 -4.03
C TRP A 109 -41.97 13.98 -4.96
N LEU A 110 -41.64 12.76 -5.40
CA LEU A 110 -42.51 11.96 -6.27
C LEU A 110 -43.82 11.58 -5.57
N ILE A 111 -43.76 11.17 -4.30
CA ILE A 111 -44.95 10.84 -3.50
C ILE A 111 -45.85 12.07 -3.36
N ALA A 112 -45.28 13.22 -3.00
CA ALA A 112 -46.04 14.47 -2.88
C ALA A 112 -46.70 14.86 -4.22
N TRP A 113 -45.98 14.73 -5.32
CA TRP A 113 -46.52 15.00 -6.66
C TRP A 113 -47.68 14.06 -7.02
N LEU A 114 -47.55 12.76 -6.74
CA LEU A 114 -48.61 11.77 -6.95
C LEU A 114 -49.84 12.05 -6.09
N LEU A 115 -49.67 12.44 -4.82
CA LEU A 115 -50.77 12.80 -3.93
C LEU A 115 -51.54 14.01 -4.45
N VAL A 116 -50.85 15.06 -4.92
CA VAL A 116 -51.49 16.24 -5.52
C VAL A 116 -52.27 15.85 -6.78
N LYS A 117 -51.67 15.02 -7.65
CA LYS A 117 -52.34 14.55 -8.87
C LYS A 117 -53.54 13.65 -8.57
N PHE A 118 -53.46 12.83 -7.54
CA PHE A 118 -54.56 11.97 -7.10
C PHE A 118 -55.73 12.80 -6.55
N VAL A 119 -55.46 13.83 -5.73
CA VAL A 119 -56.49 14.73 -5.22
C VAL A 119 -57.18 15.51 -6.35
N GLN A 120 -56.42 16.00 -7.35
CA GLN A 120 -56.98 16.67 -8.53
C GLN A 120 -57.83 15.76 -9.43
N TRP A 121 -57.69 14.44 -9.32
CA TRP A 121 -58.46 13.48 -10.11
C TRP A 121 -59.76 13.04 -9.41
N VAL A 122 -59.79 13.13 -8.08
CA VAL A 122 -60.93 12.72 -7.25
C VAL A 122 -61.91 13.87 -6.97
N LEU A 123 -61.45 15.12 -6.97
CA LEU A 123 -62.29 16.33 -6.90
C LEU A 123 -62.77 16.77 -8.28
#